data_AF-A0A3D3QBJ5-F1
#
_entry.id   AF-A0A3D3QBJ5-F1
#
_cell.length_a   1.000
_cell.length_b   1.000
_cell.length_c   1.000
_cell.angle_alpha   90.00
_cell.angle_beta   90.00
_cell.angle_gamma   90.00
#
_symmetry.space_group_name_H-M   'P 1'
#
loop_
_entity.id
_entity.type
_entity.pdbx_description
1 polymer ?
#
loop_
_entity_poly.entity_id
_entity_poly.type
_entity_poly.pdbx_seq_one_letter_code
_entity_poly.pdbx_strand_id
1 'polypeptide(L)'
;TLAIAERCDLELTFGELHLPKFDAPDGLSLGVYLRKLVFQGAAERYGTITGEVQSRLETELGVIGSMGFDGYFLIVWDLIHHARERGIRVGPGRGSAAGSVVSYCLRITDLDPLKYGLIFERFLNPDRKQMPDIDM
;
A
#
# COMPACT_ATOMS: atom_id res chain seq x y z
N THR A 1 -26.64 29.31 27.61
CA THR A 1 -25.91 28.12 27.11
C THR A 1 -26.72 27.40 26.04
N LEU A 2 -27.99 27.05 26.28
CA LEU A 2 -28.89 26.43 25.30
C LEU A 2 -28.97 27.15 23.94
N ALA A 3 -29.20 28.47 23.95
CA ALA A 3 -29.29 29.26 22.72
C ALA A 3 -28.01 29.29 21.85
N ILE A 4 -26.84 28.94 22.41
CA ILE A 4 -25.59 28.79 21.65
C ILE A 4 -25.52 27.39 21.05
N ALA A 5 -25.84 26.35 21.83
CA ALA A 5 -25.85 24.97 21.36
C ALA A 5 -26.85 24.76 20.20
N GLU A 6 -28.04 25.38 20.28
CA GLU A 6 -29.07 25.31 19.23
C GLU A 6 -28.70 26.03 17.93
N ARG A 7 -27.68 26.92 17.96
CA ARG A 7 -27.18 27.64 16.77
C ARG A 7 -25.97 26.96 16.14
N CYS A 8 -25.40 25.95 16.80
CA CYS A 8 -24.29 25.19 16.28
C CYS A 8 -24.84 23.99 15.51
N ASP A 9 -24.85 24.11 14.19
CA ASP A 9 -25.09 23.00 13.27
C ASP A 9 -23.81 22.73 12.48
N LEU A 10 -23.21 21.56 12.72
CA LEU A 10 -21.97 21.12 12.09
C LEU A 10 -22.13 19.64 11.73
N GLU A 11 -22.24 19.37 10.44
CA GLU A 11 -22.14 18.02 9.91
C GLU A 11 -20.67 17.69 9.60
N LEU A 12 -20.17 16.63 10.22
CA LEU A 12 -18.87 16.06 9.91
C LEU A 12 -19.09 14.79 9.09
N THR A 13 -18.58 14.77 7.86
CA THR A 13 -18.59 13.57 7.03
C THR A 13 -17.46 12.65 7.48
N PHE A 14 -17.82 11.43 7.86
CA PHE A 14 -16.87 10.40 8.26
C PHE A 14 -16.88 9.25 7.25
N GLY A 15 -15.71 8.63 7.05
CA GLY A 15 -15.57 7.46 6.16
C GLY A 15 -15.28 7.79 4.69
N GLU A 16 -15.26 9.07 4.31
CA GLU A 16 -14.73 9.48 3.02
C GLU A 16 -13.20 9.48 3.02
N LEU A 17 -12.62 8.86 1.99
CA LEU A 17 -11.19 8.74 1.81
C LEU A 17 -10.69 9.92 0.95
N HIS A 18 -9.96 10.83 1.56
CA HIS A 18 -9.29 11.93 0.84
C HIS A 18 -7.80 11.62 0.69
N LEU A 19 -7.45 10.83 -0.33
CA LEU A 19 -6.05 10.55 -0.64
C LEU A 19 -5.42 11.67 -1.47
N PRO A 20 -4.13 11.98 -1.27
CA PRO A 20 -3.37 12.78 -2.22
C PRO A 20 -3.44 12.19 -3.63
N LYS A 21 -3.39 13.04 -4.65
CA LYS A 21 -3.28 12.59 -6.02
C LYS A 21 -1.82 12.19 -6.29
N PHE A 22 -1.62 10.99 -6.82
CA PHE A 22 -0.34 10.55 -7.37
C PHE A 22 -0.38 10.70 -8.89
N ASP A 23 0.65 11.30 -9.48
CA ASP A 23 0.78 11.43 -10.94
C ASP A 23 1.81 10.40 -11.43
N ALA A 24 1.35 9.35 -12.08
CA ALA A 24 2.24 8.35 -12.65
C ALA A 24 2.97 8.91 -13.90
N PRO A 25 4.23 8.51 -14.12
CA PRO A 25 4.98 8.89 -15.32
C PRO A 25 4.25 8.49 -16.61
N ASP A 26 4.51 9.24 -17.68
CA ASP A 26 4.04 8.96 -19.04
C ASP A 26 2.51 8.83 -19.20
N GLY A 27 1.75 9.36 -18.24
CA GLY A 27 0.28 9.27 -18.23
C GLY A 27 -0.26 7.86 -18.00
N LEU A 28 0.55 6.97 -17.44
CA LEU A 28 0.14 5.61 -17.10
C LEU A 28 -0.99 5.62 -16.05
N SER A 29 -1.81 4.57 -16.05
CA SER A 29 -2.72 4.35 -14.92
C SER A 29 -1.94 3.94 -13.67
N LEU A 30 -2.45 4.31 -12.49
CA LEU A 30 -1.80 4.01 -11.21
C LEU A 30 -1.54 2.51 -11.04
N GLY A 31 -2.52 1.66 -11.35
CA GLY A 31 -2.35 0.20 -11.26
C GLY A 31 -1.29 -0.36 -12.22
N VAL A 32 -1.18 0.18 -13.44
CA VAL A 32 -0.13 -0.24 -14.39
C VAL A 32 1.26 0.17 -13.89
N TYR A 33 1.37 1.39 -13.36
CA TYR A 33 2.63 1.89 -12.82
C TYR A 33 3.04 1.13 -11.54
N LEU A 34 2.10 0.91 -10.62
CA LEU A 34 2.30 0.11 -9.42
C LEU A 34 2.79 -1.30 -9.77
N ARG A 35 2.09 -1.97 -10.69
CA ARG A 35 2.49 -3.30 -11.18
C ARG A 35 3.92 -3.30 -11.71
N LYS A 36 4.29 -2.32 -12.54
CA LYS A 36 5.65 -2.22 -13.08
C LYS A 36 6.70 -2.16 -11.96
N LEU A 37 6.49 -1.29 -10.97
CA LEU A 37 7.40 -1.14 -9.83
C LEU A 37 7.48 -2.42 -8.98
N VAL A 38 6.35 -3.06 -8.73
CA VAL A 38 6.28 -4.30 -7.96
C VAL A 38 7.05 -5.43 -8.64
N PHE A 39 6.90 -5.62 -9.96
CA PHE A 39 7.62 -6.67 -10.68
C PHE A 39 9.13 -6.37 -10.79
N GLN A 40 9.52 -5.10 -10.89
CA GLN A 40 10.92 -4.71 -10.78
C GLN A 40 11.48 -5.07 -9.40
N GLY A 41 10.78 -4.68 -8.32
CA GLY A 41 11.16 -5.01 -6.96
C GLY A 41 11.18 -6.52 -6.67
N ALA A 42 10.28 -7.28 -7.28
CA ALA A 42 10.26 -8.74 -7.20
C ALA A 42 11.51 -9.36 -7.82
N ALA A 43 11.92 -8.88 -9.00
CA ALA A 43 13.17 -9.32 -9.63
C ALA A 43 14.40 -8.98 -8.77
N GLU A 44 14.42 -7.81 -8.11
CA GLU A 44 15.50 -7.44 -7.20
C GLU A 44 15.55 -8.29 -5.92
N ARG A 45 14.39 -8.61 -5.32
CA ARG A 45 14.29 -9.29 -4.02
C ARG A 45 14.38 -10.81 -4.13
N TYR A 46 13.75 -11.40 -5.15
CA TYR A 46 13.67 -12.85 -5.34
C TYR A 46 14.64 -13.36 -6.43
N GLY A 47 15.13 -12.50 -7.31
CA GLY A 47 15.87 -12.91 -8.50
C GLY A 47 14.94 -13.60 -9.49
N THR A 48 14.82 -14.92 -9.38
CA THR A 48 13.90 -15.72 -10.21
C THR A 48 12.49 -15.69 -9.61
N ILE A 49 11.54 -15.10 -10.33
CA ILE A 49 10.13 -15.09 -9.94
C ILE A 49 9.55 -16.49 -10.14
N THR A 50 9.30 -17.20 -9.06
CA THR A 50 8.65 -18.52 -9.08
C THR A 50 7.15 -18.38 -9.34
N GLY A 51 6.49 -19.48 -9.73
CA GLY A 51 5.03 -19.49 -9.89
C GLY A 51 4.27 -19.12 -8.62
N GLU A 52 4.81 -19.45 -7.45
CA GLU A 52 4.24 -19.06 -6.14
C GLU A 52 4.30 -17.54 -5.92
N VAL A 53 5.48 -16.93 -6.13
CA VAL A 53 5.66 -15.47 -6.01
C VAL A 53 4.76 -14.74 -7.00
N GLN A 54 4.75 -15.19 -8.26
CA GLN A 54 3.91 -14.59 -9.30
C GLN A 54 2.43 -14.67 -8.92
N SER A 55 1.93 -15.86 -8.57
CA SER A 55 0.52 -16.06 -8.19
C SER A 55 0.11 -15.16 -7.02
N ARG A 56 0.96 -15.04 -6.00
CA ARG A 56 0.70 -14.17 -4.85
C ARG A 56 0.68 -12.69 -5.25
N LEU A 57 1.65 -12.23 -6.04
CA LEU A 57 1.68 -10.85 -6.54
C LEU A 57 0.44 -10.49 -7.37
N GLU A 58 0.02 -11.36 -8.28
CA GLU A 58 -1.19 -11.15 -9.08
C GLU A 58 -2.44 -11.02 -8.20
N THR A 59 -2.53 -11.87 -7.17
CA THR A 59 -3.65 -11.87 -6.23
C THR A 59 -3.69 -10.56 -5.43
N GLU A 60 -2.56 -10.17 -4.83
CA GLU A 60 -2.47 -8.94 -4.03
C GLU A 60 -2.72 -7.69 -4.88
N LEU A 61 -2.09 -7.58 -6.06
CA LEU A 61 -2.31 -6.46 -6.99
C LEU A 61 -3.77 -6.37 -7.44
N GLY A 62 -4.42 -7.50 -7.70
CA GLY A 62 -5.83 -7.55 -8.05
C GLY A 62 -6.73 -7.00 -6.93
N VAL A 63 -6.48 -7.41 -5.68
CA VAL A 63 -7.22 -6.90 -4.52
C VAL A 63 -6.97 -5.41 -4.32
N ILE A 64 -5.71 -4.96 -4.32
CA ILE A 64 -5.32 -3.54 -4.16
C ILE A 64 -6.01 -2.66 -5.21
N GLY A 65 -5.97 -3.08 -6.48
CA GLY A 65 -6.60 -2.35 -7.57
C GLY A 65 -8.12 -2.33 -7.47
N SER A 66 -8.75 -3.46 -7.15
CA SER A 66 -10.21 -3.55 -6.99
C SER A 66 -10.76 -2.69 -5.85
N MET A 67 -9.95 -2.46 -4.81
CA MET A 67 -10.28 -1.61 -3.68
C MET A 67 -9.92 -0.14 -3.90
N GLY A 68 -9.21 0.19 -4.99
CA GLY A 68 -8.83 1.55 -5.34
C GLY A 68 -7.63 2.09 -4.54
N PHE A 69 -6.77 1.21 -4.03
CA PHE A 69 -5.63 1.58 -3.19
C PHE A 69 -4.31 1.71 -3.97
N ASP A 70 -4.31 1.64 -5.30
CA ASP A 70 -3.09 1.77 -6.11
C ASP A 70 -2.31 3.05 -5.78
N GLY A 71 -3.02 4.18 -5.71
CA GLY A 71 -2.41 5.48 -5.40
C GLY A 71 -1.83 5.55 -3.99
N TYR A 72 -2.47 4.89 -3.02
CA TYR A 72 -1.98 4.86 -1.64
C TYR A 72 -0.63 4.12 -1.54
N PHE A 73 -0.50 2.96 -2.19
CA PHE A 73 0.77 2.23 -2.24
C PHE A 73 1.86 3.02 -2.96
N LEU A 74 1.53 3.72 -4.05
CA LEU A 74 2.48 4.56 -4.77
C LEU A 74 2.98 5.74 -3.93
N ILE A 75 2.11 6.39 -3.17
CA ILE A 75 2.50 7.48 -2.26
C ILE A 75 3.46 6.97 -1.17
N VAL A 76 3.12 5.84 -0.54
CA VAL A 76 3.98 5.28 0.51
C VAL A 76 5.31 4.80 -0.05
N TRP A 77 5.30 4.16 -1.22
CA TRP A 77 6.51 3.77 -1.93
C TRP A 77 7.41 4.98 -2.21
N ASP A 78 6.87 6.06 -2.76
CA ASP A 78 7.63 7.27 -3.11
C ASP A 78 8.30 7.90 -1.88
N LEU A 79 7.57 8.01 -0.76
CA LEU A 79 8.11 8.49 0.50
C LEU A 79 9.30 7.66 0.99
N ILE A 80 9.17 6.33 0.97
CA ILE A 80 10.22 5.41 1.42
C ILE A 80 11.40 5.41 0.47
N HIS A 81 11.12 5.41 -0.83
CA HIS A 81 12.13 5.45 -1.87
C HIS A 81 12.97 6.71 -1.74
N HIS A 82 12.33 7.88 -1.64
CA HIS A 82 12.99 9.16 -1.45
C HIS A 82 13.84 9.19 -0.16
N ALA A 83 13.28 8.70 0.96
CA ALA A 83 14.02 8.62 2.22
C ALA A 83 15.31 7.80 2.06
N ARG A 84 15.22 6.62 1.43
CA ARG A 84 16.38 5.75 1.18
C ARG A 84 17.40 6.42 0.24
N GLU A 85 16.97 7.07 -0.83
CA GLU A 85 17.85 7.79 -1.76
C GLU A 85 18.61 8.94 -1.08
N ARG A 86 17.98 9.59 -0.10
CA ARG A 86 18.60 10.65 0.71
C ARG A 86 19.43 10.14 1.89
N GLY A 87 19.58 8.82 2.02
CA GLY A 87 20.31 8.21 3.15
C GLY A 87 19.58 8.35 4.49
N ILE A 88 18.29 8.66 4.49
CA ILE A 88 17.44 8.66 5.69
C ILE A 88 17.09 7.21 6.00
N ARG A 89 17.45 6.75 7.21
CA ARG A 89 17.17 5.38 7.64
C ARG A 89 15.66 5.20 7.84
N VAL A 90 15.09 4.24 7.12
CA VAL A 90 13.72 3.75 7.32
C VAL A 90 13.74 2.44 8.11
N GLY A 91 12.70 2.19 8.91
CA GLY A 91 12.54 0.92 9.61
C GLY A 91 12.22 -0.24 8.66
N PRO A 92 12.21 -1.49 9.15
CA PRO A 92 11.87 -2.66 8.35
C PRO A 92 10.36 -2.76 7.98
N GLY A 93 9.57 -1.75 8.34
CA GLY A 93 8.10 -1.78 8.33
C GLY A 93 7.53 -2.48 9.57
N ARG A 94 6.32 -2.09 9.99
CA ARG A 94 5.60 -2.70 11.12
C ARG A 94 4.13 -2.95 10.78
N GLY A 95 3.42 -3.61 11.70
CA GLY A 95 2.00 -3.85 11.57
C GLY A 95 1.65 -4.91 10.52
N SER A 96 0.42 -4.85 10.01
CA SER A 96 -0.11 -5.84 9.08
C SER A 96 0.51 -5.74 7.68
N ALA A 97 1.05 -4.58 7.29
CA ALA A 97 1.71 -4.38 5.99
C ALA A 97 2.84 -5.39 5.69
N ALA A 98 3.46 -5.98 6.72
CA ALA A 98 4.45 -7.05 6.58
C ALA A 98 3.90 -8.34 5.94
N GLY A 99 2.58 -8.53 5.91
CA GLY A 99 1.93 -9.68 5.27
C GLY A 99 1.77 -9.59 3.75
N SER A 100 2.17 -8.47 3.14
CA SER A 100 2.03 -8.22 1.70
C SER A 100 3.36 -8.40 0.95
N VAL A 101 3.35 -9.26 -0.07
CA VAL A 101 4.47 -9.40 -1.00
C VAL A 101 4.63 -8.12 -1.80
N VAL A 102 3.54 -7.42 -2.14
CA VAL A 102 3.59 -6.11 -2.80
C VAL A 102 4.39 -5.10 -1.96
N SER A 103 4.10 -4.99 -0.66
CA SER A 103 4.85 -4.13 0.26
C SER A 103 6.34 -4.49 0.34
N TYR A 104 6.65 -5.80 0.38
CA TYR A 104 8.02 -6.29 0.40
C TYR A 104 8.80 -5.95 -0.88
N CYS A 105 8.18 -6.14 -2.05
CA CYS A 105 8.75 -5.82 -3.35
C CYS A 105 8.98 -4.31 -3.53
N LEU A 106 8.06 -3.47 -3.04
CA LEU A 106 8.22 -2.01 -3.04
C LEU A 106 9.21 -1.50 -1.98
N ARG A 107 9.80 -2.39 -1.17
CA ARG A 107 10.68 -2.06 -0.04
C ARG A 107 10.00 -1.19 1.03
N ILE A 108 8.67 -1.23 1.08
CA ILE A 108 7.88 -0.68 2.18
C ILE A 108 8.16 -1.48 3.45
N THR A 109 8.25 -2.80 3.30
CA THR A 109 8.68 -3.72 4.35
C THR A 109 9.95 -4.46 3.91
N ASP A 110 10.73 -4.92 4.88
CA ASP A 110 11.97 -5.68 4.63
C ASP A 110 11.84 -7.17 4.99
N LEU A 111 10.65 -7.61 5.38
CA LEU A 111 10.35 -9.00 5.74
C LEU A 111 9.60 -9.70 4.60
N ASP A 112 10.10 -10.85 4.16
CA ASP A 112 9.49 -11.68 3.12
C ASP A 112 8.30 -12.49 3.66
N PRO A 113 7.05 -12.13 3.32
CA PRO A 113 5.88 -12.79 3.88
C PRO A 113 5.73 -14.24 3.44
N LEU A 114 6.21 -14.63 2.26
CA LEU A 114 6.11 -16.02 1.79
C LEU A 114 7.00 -16.92 2.64
N LYS A 115 8.24 -16.49 2.91
CA LYS A 115 9.19 -17.22 3.74
C LYS A 115 8.67 -17.47 5.16
N TYR A 116 7.93 -16.53 5.73
CA TYR A 116 7.44 -16.61 7.11
C TYR A 116 5.95 -16.99 7.21
N GLY A 117 5.30 -17.34 6.10
CA GLY A 117 3.89 -17.74 6.08
C GLY A 117 2.93 -16.64 6.53
N LEU A 118 3.24 -15.37 6.24
CA LEU A 118 2.37 -14.25 6.58
C LEU A 118 1.21 -14.10 5.59
N ILE A 119 0.07 -13.68 6.12
CA ILE A 119 -1.22 -13.71 5.43
C ILE A 119 -1.58 -12.29 4.99
N PHE A 120 -1.83 -12.10 3.70
CA PHE A 120 -2.15 -10.81 3.10
C PHE A 120 -3.52 -10.30 3.54
N GLU A 121 -4.49 -11.20 3.71
CA GLU A 121 -5.86 -10.91 4.08
C GLU A 121 -5.98 -10.33 5.50
N ARG A 122 -4.94 -10.49 6.34
CA ARG A 122 -4.84 -9.80 7.63
C ARG A 122 -4.55 -8.31 7.46
N PHE A 123 -3.90 -7.93 6.37
CA PHE A 123 -3.59 -6.56 6.01
C PHE A 123 -4.70 -5.94 5.20
N LEU A 124 -5.09 -6.58 4.10
CA LEU A 124 -6.10 -6.08 3.19
C LEU A 124 -7.08 -7.20 2.84
N ASN A 125 -8.31 -7.09 3.34
CA ASN A 125 -9.35 -8.09 3.14
C ASN A 125 -10.37 -7.55 2.12
N PRO A 126 -10.60 -8.24 0.98
CA PRO A 126 -11.56 -7.78 -0.03
C PRO A 126 -13.01 -7.70 0.50
N ASP A 127 -13.36 -8.52 1.49
CA ASP A 127 -14.69 -8.52 2.12
C ASP A 127 -14.89 -7.37 3.12
N ARG A 128 -13.81 -6.65 3.46
CA ARG A 128 -13.83 -5.50 4.36
C ARG A 128 -13.14 -4.31 3.70
N LYS A 129 -13.93 -3.40 3.12
CA LYS A 129 -13.43 -2.08 2.67
C LYS A 129 -13.06 -1.22 3.87
N GLN A 130 -11.87 -1.46 4.40
CA GLN A 130 -11.20 -0.60 5.39
C GLN A 130 -9.93 -0.06 4.76
N MET A 131 -9.56 1.17 5.15
CA MET A 131 -8.30 1.75 4.70
C MET A 131 -7.15 0.87 5.24
N PRO A 132 -6.21 0.43 4.38
CA PRO A 132 -5.01 -0.24 4.84
C PRO A 132 -4.16 0.76 5.63
N ASP A 133 -3.67 0.33 6.77
CA ASP A 133 -2.74 1.13 7.59
C ASP A 133 -1.31 0.66 7.32
N ILE A 134 -0.55 1.45 6.56
CA ILE A 134 0.87 1.23 6.32
C ILE A 134 1.69 2.18 7.18
N ASP A 135 2.24 1.60 8.23
CA ASP A 135 3.04 2.27 9.24
C ASP A 135 4.55 2.21 8.88
N MET A 136 5.15 3.39 8.68
CA MET A 136 6.58 3.58 8.36
C MET A 136 7.47 3.77 9.59
#